data_AF-A0A133V2X2-F1
#
_entry.id   AF-A0A133V2X2-F1
#
_cell.length_a   1.000
_cell.length_b   1.000
_cell.length_c   1.000
_cell.angle_alpha   90.00
_cell.angle_beta   90.00
_cell.angle_gamma   90.00
#
_symmetry.space_group_name_H-M   'P 1'
#
loop_
_entity.id
_entity.type
_entity.pdbx_description
1 polymer ?
#
loop_
_entity_poly.entity_id
_entity_poly.type
_entity_poly.pdbx_seq_one_letter_code
_entity_poly.pdbx_strand_id
1 'polypeptide(L)'
;MKERKDIDYSFNDFSFSTIGKAKIEGTISDDSDSIFTPNQYLLKDVKTLSGSQYGIDKTFSFRGRFTEQAQNGDRINAKGRVERVEYKGKTYYY
;
A
#
# COMPACT_ATOMS: atom_id res chain seq x y z
N MET A 1 17.37 -17.38 -3.83
CA MET A 1 16.31 -17.89 -2.93
C MET A 1 16.26 -16.97 -1.72
N LYS A 2 15.16 -16.24 -1.49
CA LYS A 2 15.04 -15.29 -0.36
C LYS A 2 14.83 -16.12 0.92
N GLU A 3 15.77 -16.08 1.86
CA GLU A 3 15.57 -16.69 3.18
C GLU A 3 14.36 -16.04 3.85
N ARG A 4 13.37 -16.85 4.22
CA ARG A 4 12.25 -16.38 5.05
C ARG A 4 12.65 -16.53 6.50
N LYS A 5 12.89 -15.39 7.16
CA LYS A 5 12.98 -15.34 8.62
C LYS A 5 11.60 -15.58 9.23
N ASP A 6 11.58 -16.18 10.41
CA ASP A 6 10.37 -16.23 11.23
C ASP A 6 9.81 -14.83 11.46
N ILE A 7 8.48 -14.72 11.43
CA ILE A 7 7.77 -13.46 11.62
C ILE A 7 7.78 -13.06 13.10
N ASP A 8 8.45 -11.95 13.41
CA ASP A 8 8.53 -11.37 14.76
C ASP A 8 7.30 -10.50 15.12
N TYR A 9 6.13 -10.93 14.65
CA TYR A 9 4.87 -10.25 14.94
C TYR A 9 3.73 -11.25 15.19
N SER A 10 2.84 -10.87 16.10
CA SER A 10 1.57 -11.56 16.32
C SER A 10 0.45 -10.84 15.56
N PHE A 11 -0.66 -11.53 15.28
CA PHE A 11 -1.82 -10.89 14.67
C PHE A 11 -2.37 -9.73 15.51
N ASN A 12 -2.32 -9.85 16.84
CA ASN A 12 -2.76 -8.82 17.77
C ASN A 12 -1.84 -7.59 17.82
N ASP A 13 -0.69 -7.61 17.14
CA ASP A 13 0.20 -6.46 17.07
C ASP A 13 -0.32 -5.40 16.09
N PHE A 14 -1.34 -5.73 15.28
CA PHE A 14 -1.89 -4.85 14.24
C PHE A 14 -3.32 -4.44 14.53
N SER A 15 -3.62 -3.15 14.36
CA SER A 15 -4.98 -2.62 14.25
C SER A 15 -5.18 -2.00 12.86
N PHE A 16 -6.33 -2.23 12.24
CA PHE A 16 -6.67 -1.70 10.92
C PHE A 16 -8.00 -0.95 11.00
N SER A 17 -8.03 0.29 10.52
CA SER A 17 -9.27 1.08 10.46
C SER A 17 -9.35 1.90 9.17
N THR A 18 -10.49 1.87 8.50
CA THR A 18 -10.75 2.76 7.36
C THR A 18 -11.02 4.17 7.87
N ILE A 19 -10.23 5.14 7.41
CA ILE A 19 -10.30 6.55 7.87
C ILE A 19 -10.75 7.52 6.79
N GLY A 20 -11.02 7.05 5.57
CA GLY A 20 -11.51 7.88 4.49
C GLY A 20 -11.31 7.28 3.11
N LYS A 21 -11.28 8.16 2.11
CA LYS A 21 -10.99 7.83 0.71
C LYS A 21 -10.06 8.89 0.14
N ALA A 22 -9.16 8.47 -0.74
CA ALA A 22 -8.26 9.37 -1.44
C ALA A 22 -8.16 9.00 -2.92
N LYS A 23 -7.88 10.01 -3.74
CA LYS A 23 -7.27 9.83 -5.06
C LYS A 23 -5.85 10.38 -4.97
N ILE A 24 -4.88 9.57 -5.35
CA ILE A 24 -3.46 9.93 -5.34
C ILE A 24 -2.84 9.78 -6.72
N GLU A 25 -1.76 10.51 -6.93
CA GLU A 25 -0.79 10.28 -7.99
C GLU A 25 0.55 9.95 -7.34
N GLY A 26 1.31 9.02 -7.91
CA GLY A 26 2.63 8.64 -7.39
C GLY A 26 3.40 7.80 -8.40
N THR A 27 4.68 7.57 -8.11
CA THR A 27 5.56 6.73 -8.92
C THR A 27 5.77 5.39 -8.23
N ILE A 28 5.64 4.28 -8.94
CA ILE A 28 5.96 2.95 -8.39
C ILE A 28 7.45 2.91 -8.03
N SER A 29 7.75 2.55 -6.79
CA SER A 29 9.11 2.34 -6.29
C SER A 29 9.47 0.87 -6.14
N ASP A 30 8.48 -0.02 -5.99
CA ASP A 30 8.63 -1.47 -5.92
C ASP A 30 7.33 -2.17 -6.36
N ASP A 31 7.44 -3.08 -7.33
CA ASP A 31 6.39 -3.92 -7.90
C ASP A 31 6.61 -5.43 -7.63
N SER A 32 7.54 -5.79 -6.75
CA SER A 32 7.93 -7.18 -6.44
C SER A 32 6.75 -8.04 -5.96
N ASP A 33 5.75 -7.42 -5.34
CA ASP A 33 4.56 -8.09 -4.81
C ASP A 33 3.31 -7.89 -5.69
N SER A 34 3.47 -7.35 -6.91
CA SER A 34 2.38 -7.07 -7.83
C SER A 34 1.63 -8.31 -8.31
N ILE A 35 2.29 -9.49 -8.31
CA ILE A 35 1.71 -10.76 -8.77
C ILE A 35 0.77 -11.41 -7.74
N PHE A 36 0.94 -11.07 -6.45
CA PHE A 36 0.29 -11.78 -5.35
C PHE A 36 -1.14 -11.27 -5.09
N THR A 37 -1.83 -11.92 -4.16
CA THR A 37 -3.10 -11.43 -3.61
C THR A 37 -2.97 -11.29 -2.09
N PRO A 38 -3.17 -10.09 -1.53
CA PRO A 38 -3.38 -8.85 -2.26
C PRO A 38 -2.16 -8.47 -3.12
N ASN A 39 -2.38 -7.88 -4.30
CA ASN A 39 -1.28 -7.27 -5.04
C ASN A 39 -0.87 -6.01 -4.29
N GLN A 40 0.44 -5.71 -4.28
CA GLN A 40 0.98 -4.56 -3.58
C GLN A 40 1.97 -3.81 -4.49
N TYR A 41 1.90 -2.48 -4.41
CA TYR A 41 2.88 -1.59 -5.02
C TYR A 41 3.34 -0.57 -3.99
N LEU A 42 4.65 -0.41 -3.81
CA LEU A 42 5.20 0.71 -3.05
C LEU A 42 5.28 1.94 -3.94
N LEU A 43 5.08 3.11 -3.34
CA LEU A 43 5.05 4.39 -4.04
C LEU A 43 6.10 5.36 -3.49
N LYS A 44 6.53 6.27 -4.35
CA LYS A 44 7.30 7.48 -4.02
C LYS A 44 6.71 8.69 -4.73
N ASP A 45 7.12 9.88 -4.32
CA ASP A 45 6.68 11.17 -4.89
C ASP A 45 5.15 11.31 -4.91
N VAL A 46 4.50 10.86 -3.84
CA VAL A 46 3.04 10.75 -3.76
C VAL A 46 2.39 12.11 -3.49
N LYS A 47 1.35 12.42 -4.26
CA LYS A 47 0.51 13.61 -4.11
C LYS A 47 -0.96 13.21 -4.02
N THR A 48 -1.65 13.67 -2.98
CA THR A 48 -3.11 13.58 -2.91
C THR A 48 -3.76 14.57 -3.87
N LEU A 49 -4.54 14.05 -4.82
CA LEU A 49 -5.33 14.83 -5.77
C LEU A 49 -6.69 15.23 -5.20
N SER A 50 -7.31 14.36 -4.40
CA SER A 50 -8.55 14.67 -3.68
C SER A 50 -8.80 13.70 -2.52
N GLY A 51 -9.64 14.12 -1.57
CA GLY A 51 -9.99 13.33 -0.40
C GLY A 51 -8.97 13.48 0.73
N SER A 52 -8.79 12.41 1.51
CA SER A 52 -7.98 12.43 2.72
C SER A 52 -6.49 12.67 2.43
N GLN A 53 -5.88 13.62 3.15
CA GLN A 53 -4.46 13.94 3.05
C GLN A 53 -3.66 13.18 4.10
N TYR A 54 -3.24 11.96 3.73
CA TYR A 54 -2.34 11.14 4.54
C TYR A 54 -1.10 10.79 3.71
N GLY A 55 0.02 10.56 4.37
CA GLY A 55 1.24 10.06 3.72
C GLY A 55 1.06 8.61 3.31
N ILE A 56 0.51 8.39 2.12
CA ILE A 56 0.29 7.05 1.55
C ILE A 56 1.56 6.63 0.83
N ASP A 57 2.18 5.55 1.31
CA ASP A 57 3.46 5.02 0.79
C ASP A 57 3.29 3.73 -0.01
N LYS A 58 2.10 3.12 0.00
CA LYS A 58 1.79 1.92 -0.76
C LYS A 58 0.34 1.84 -1.14
N THR A 59 0.05 0.99 -2.11
CA THR A 59 -1.32 0.58 -2.45
C THR A 59 -1.41 -0.92 -2.46
N PHE A 60 -2.59 -1.45 -2.16
CA PHE A 60 -2.85 -2.88 -2.30
C PHE A 60 -4.27 -3.17 -2.81
N SER A 61 -4.47 -4.35 -3.41
CA SER A 61 -5.79 -4.78 -3.85
C SER A 61 -5.97 -6.29 -3.76
N PHE A 62 -7.12 -6.70 -3.22
CA PHE A 62 -7.57 -8.10 -3.27
C PHE A 62 -8.17 -8.50 -4.62
N ARG A 63 -8.36 -7.55 -5.55
CA ARG A 63 -8.86 -7.86 -6.89
C ARG A 63 -7.69 -8.13 -7.82
N GLY A 64 -7.58 -9.39 -8.27
CA GLY A 64 -6.53 -9.83 -9.19
C GLY A 64 -6.46 -9.06 -10.52
N ARG A 65 -7.50 -8.30 -10.89
CA ARG A 65 -7.43 -7.43 -12.08
C ARG A 65 -6.39 -6.31 -11.98
N PHE A 66 -5.89 -5.99 -10.79
CA PHE A 66 -4.87 -4.96 -10.55
C PHE A 66 -3.44 -5.52 -10.41
N THR A 67 -3.31 -6.83 -10.54
CA THR A 67 -2.04 -7.55 -10.55
C THR A 67 -1.25 -7.17 -11.81
N GLU A 68 0.05 -6.93 -11.67
CA GLU A 68 1.00 -6.61 -12.76
C GLU A 68 0.58 -5.46 -13.71
N GLN A 69 -0.22 -4.50 -13.24
CA GLN A 69 -0.69 -3.37 -14.06
C GLN A 69 0.35 -2.27 -14.26
N ALA A 70 1.36 -2.19 -13.39
CA ALA A 70 2.38 -1.16 -13.40
C ALA A 70 3.72 -1.77 -12.96
N GLN A 71 4.81 -1.15 -13.38
CA GLN A 71 6.17 -1.57 -13.08
C GLN A 71 6.93 -0.47 -12.32
N ASN A 72 8.05 -0.83 -11.70
CA ASN A 72 8.95 0.14 -11.07
C ASN A 72 9.29 1.30 -12.02
N GLY A 73 9.06 2.54 -11.58
CA GLY A 73 9.25 3.75 -12.37
C GLY A 73 7.97 4.29 -13.04
N ASP A 74 6.90 3.50 -13.12
CA ASP A 74 5.64 3.97 -13.70
C ASP A 74 4.95 5.01 -12.82
N ARG A 75 4.38 6.03 -13.45
CA ARG A 75 3.55 7.03 -12.78
C ARG A 75 2.08 6.62 -12.86
N ILE A 76 1.45 6.43 -11.71
CA ILE A 76 0.08 5.92 -11.62
C ILE A 76 -0.87 6.91 -10.96
N ASN A 77 -2.16 6.73 -11.24
CA ASN A 77 -3.25 7.33 -10.49
C ASN A 77 -4.02 6.22 -9.76
N ALA A 78 -4.11 6.30 -8.44
CA ALA A 78 -4.85 5.34 -7.63
C ALA A 78 -6.01 6.02 -6.89
N LYS A 79 -7.11 5.29 -6.71
CA LYS A 79 -8.26 5.75 -5.91
C LYS A 79 -8.78 4.61 -5.05
N GLY A 80 -8.89 4.86 -3.76
CA GLY A 80 -9.22 3.81 -2.80
C GLY A 80 -9.75 4.33 -1.47
N ARG A 81 -10.00 3.38 -0.58
CA ARG A 81 -10.12 3.66 0.86
C ARG A 81 -8.73 3.93 1.40
N VAL A 82 -8.63 4.81 2.38
CA VAL A 82 -7.39 4.96 3.17
C VAL A 82 -7.55 4.14 4.44
N GLU A 83 -6.61 3.24 4.68
CA GLU A 83 -6.53 2.44 5.89
C GLU A 83 -5.44 2.98 6.81
N ARG A 84 -5.80 3.25 8.07
CA ARG A 84 -4.86 3.46 9.15
C ARG A 84 -4.43 2.11 9.69
N VAL A 85 -3.13 1.87 9.74
CA VAL A 85 -2.56 0.66 10.33
C VAL A 85 -1.67 1.04 11.50
N GLU A 86 -1.99 0.51 12.68
CA GLU A 86 -1.19 0.71 13.88
C GLU A 86 -0.40 -0.57 14.16
N TYR A 87 0.92 -0.46 14.32
CA TYR A 87 1.80 -1.59 14.65
C TYR A 87 2.85 -1.16 15.66
N LYS A 88 2.89 -1.82 16.83
CA LYS A 88 3.86 -1.53 17.92
C LYS A 88 4.02 -0.01 18.19
N GLY A 89 2.92 0.75 18.18
CA GLY A 89 2.88 2.20 18.42
C GLY A 89 3.23 3.10 17.22
N LYS A 90 3.49 2.53 16.05
CA LYS A 90 3.70 3.26 14.79
C LYS A 90 2.43 3.29 13.95
N THR A 91 2.18 4.39 13.26
CA THR A 91 1.01 4.58 12.39
C THR A 91 1.43 4.66 10.93
N TYR A 92 0.78 3.86 10.09
CA TYR A 92 0.96 3.82 8.64
C TYR A 92 -0.37 4.09 7.94
N TYR A 93 -0.31 4.55 6.70
CA TYR A 93 -1.48 4.83 5.87
C TYR A 93 -1.35 4.16 4.50
N TYR A 94 -2.32 3.32 4.18
CA TYR A 94 -2.36 2.51 2.95
C TYR A 94 -3.61 2.80 2.12
#